data_AF-B1A602-F1
#
_entry.id   AF-B1A602-F1
#
_cell.length_a   1.000
_cell.length_b   1.000
_cell.length_c   1.000
_cell.angle_alpha   90.00
_cell.angle_beta   90.00
_cell.angle_gamma   90.00
#
_symmetry.space_group_name_H-M   'P 1'
#
loop_
_entity.id
_entity.type
_entity.pdbx_description
1 polymer ?
#
loop_
_entity_poly.entity_id
_entity_poly.type
_entity_poly.pdbx_seq_one_letter_code
_entity_poly.pdbx_strand_id
1 'polypeptide(L)'
;SLKQKEKGPWNSLSKEEKLALYRLTFNETYAEMKKPTGEWKTVLGGIFFFIGFTGLVVLWQRYYVYPPHPRTLDDEWQAMQVKRMLNMRVNPVEGFSAKWDYEKGQ
;
A
#
# COMPACT_ATOMS: atom_id res chain seq x y z
N SER A 1 -28.87 42.19 23.68
CA SER A 1 -28.51 40.95 22.93
C SER A 1 -27.13 41.12 22.29
N LEU A 2 -26.29 40.08 22.25
CA LEU A 2 -24.95 40.12 21.64
C LEU A 2 -25.01 40.54 20.16
N LYS A 3 -26.02 40.05 19.42
CA LYS A 3 -26.33 40.46 18.04
C LYS A 3 -26.74 41.92 17.88
N GLN A 4 -27.20 42.57 18.95
CA GLN A 4 -27.54 43.99 18.93
C GLN A 4 -26.32 44.87 19.19
N LYS A 5 -25.37 44.39 20.02
CA LYS A 5 -24.06 45.02 20.21
C LYS A 5 -23.18 44.91 18.95
N GLU A 6 -23.31 43.83 18.17
CA GLU A 6 -22.62 43.61 16.89
C GLU A 6 -22.86 44.75 15.86
N LYS A 7 -24.02 45.41 15.94
CA LYS A 7 -24.39 46.53 15.04
C LYS A 7 -23.64 47.85 15.34
N GLY A 8 -22.97 47.95 16.48
CA GLY A 8 -22.21 49.14 16.90
C GLY A 8 -20.71 49.05 16.61
N PRO A 9 -19.88 49.98 17.13
CA PRO A 9 -18.44 49.97 16.93
C PRO A 9 -17.77 48.76 17.59
N TRP A 10 -16.95 48.00 16.86
CA TRP A 10 -16.30 46.79 17.39
C TRP A 10 -15.16 47.05 18.39
N ASN A 11 -14.80 48.31 18.60
CA ASN A 11 -13.80 48.73 19.59
C ASN A 11 -14.34 48.63 21.02
N SER A 12 -15.66 48.64 21.20
CA SER A 12 -16.33 48.50 22.51
C SER A 12 -16.66 47.05 22.88
N LEU A 13 -16.46 46.09 21.96
CA LEU A 13 -16.66 44.67 22.21
C LEU A 13 -15.46 44.07 22.95
N SER A 14 -15.74 43.28 23.99
CA SER A 14 -14.70 42.50 24.68
C SER A 14 -14.14 41.41 23.77
N LYS A 15 -13.00 40.83 24.16
CA LYS A 15 -12.39 39.72 23.41
C LYS A 15 -13.32 38.50 23.38
N GLU A 16 -13.99 38.22 24.50
CA GLU A 16 -14.94 37.12 24.66
C GLU A 16 -16.18 37.33 23.79
N GLU A 17 -16.70 38.56 23.71
CA GLU A 17 -17.86 38.90 22.86
C GLU A 17 -17.56 38.71 21.36
N LYS A 18 -16.35 39.09 20.92
CA LYS A 18 -15.89 38.82 19.54
C LYS A 18 -15.78 37.33 19.25
N LEU A 19 -15.25 36.55 20.19
CA LEU A 19 -15.14 35.10 20.09
C LEU A 19 -16.51 34.42 20.06
N ALA A 20 -17.45 34.89 20.88
CA ALA A 20 -18.83 34.41 20.90
C ALA A 20 -19.56 34.73 19.59
N LEU A 21 -19.38 35.93 19.02
CA LEU A 21 -19.91 36.28 17.70
C LEU A 21 -19.32 35.39 16.59
N TYR A 22 -18.02 35.07 16.68
CA TYR A 22 -17.39 34.15 15.75
C TYR A 22 -18.02 32.75 15.82
N ARG A 23 -18.15 32.17 17.03
CA ARG A 23 -18.74 30.84 17.24
C ARG A 23 -20.23 30.76 16.94
N LEU A 24 -20.96 31.88 17.02
CA LEU A 24 -22.35 31.95 16.57
C LEU A 24 -22.50 31.84 15.05
N THR A 25 -21.46 32.25 14.30
CA THR A 25 -21.50 32.29 12.84
C THR A 25 -20.79 31.09 12.21
N PHE A 26 -19.71 30.64 12.84
CA PHE A 26 -18.85 29.57 12.36
C PHE A 26 -18.63 28.52 13.44
N ASN A 27 -18.86 27.26 13.09
CA ASN A 27 -18.63 26.14 14.00
C ASN A 27 -17.14 25.97 14.34
N GLU A 28 -16.28 26.05 13.32
CA GLU A 28 -14.84 25.82 13.44
C GLU A 28 -14.02 26.97 12.86
N THR A 29 -12.82 27.15 13.41
CA THR A 29 -11.79 28.02 12.82
C THR A 29 -11.06 27.32 11.68
N TYR A 30 -10.44 28.09 10.78
CA TYR A 30 -9.57 27.52 9.75
C TYR A 30 -8.45 26.64 10.32
N ALA A 31 -7.96 26.93 11.53
CA ALA A 31 -6.95 26.10 12.19
C ALA A 31 -7.52 24.76 12.67
N GLU A 32 -8.76 24.75 13.17
CA GLU A 32 -9.46 23.52 13.57
C GLU A 32 -9.80 22.66 12.35
N MET A 33 -10.31 23.27 11.27
CA MET A 33 -10.64 22.56 10.02
C MET A 33 -9.40 21.93 9.36
N LYS A 34 -8.23 22.57 9.48
CA LYS A 34 -6.96 22.08 8.90
C LYS A 34 -6.14 21.24 9.87
N LYS A 35 -6.68 20.91 11.05
CA LYS A 35 -5.96 20.12 12.05
C LYS A 35 -5.64 18.73 11.46
N PRO A 36 -4.36 18.33 11.38
CA PRO A 36 -4.01 17.03 10.83
C PRO A 36 -4.54 15.90 11.73
N THR A 37 -4.96 14.80 11.11
CA THR A 37 -5.42 13.59 11.80
C THR A 37 -4.36 12.48 11.71
N GLY A 38 -4.45 11.52 12.64
CA GLY A 38 -3.60 10.32 12.65
C GLY A 38 -4.16 9.15 11.85
N GLU A 39 -5.24 9.33 11.09
CA GLU A 39 -6.01 8.26 10.44
C GLU A 39 -5.16 7.40 9.50
N TRP A 40 -4.16 7.98 8.86
CA TRP A 40 -3.22 7.25 8.00
C TRP A 40 -2.55 6.06 8.72
N LYS A 41 -2.32 6.17 10.04
CA LYS A 41 -1.74 5.08 10.84
C LYS A 41 -2.72 3.91 10.96
N THR A 42 -4.00 4.20 11.16
CA THR A 42 -5.05 3.18 11.22
C THR A 42 -5.23 2.52 9.86
N VAL A 43 -5.24 3.31 8.78
CA VAL A 43 -5.33 2.80 7.41
C VAL A 43 -4.16 1.87 7.10
N LEU A 44 -2.92 2.31 7.34
CA LEU A 44 -1.74 1.47 7.12
C LEU A 44 -1.74 0.22 8.01
N GLY A 45 -2.10 0.36 9.29
CA GLY A 45 -2.22 -0.78 10.20
C GLY A 45 -3.21 -1.83 9.70
N GLY A 46 -4.38 -1.40 9.21
CA GLY A 46 -5.36 -2.28 8.59
C GLY A 46 -4.83 -2.98 7.35
N ILE A 47 -4.16 -2.26 6.45
CA ILE A 47 -3.55 -2.84 5.24
C ILE A 47 -2.55 -3.94 5.60
N PHE A 48 -1.60 -3.65 6.49
CA PHE A 48 -0.58 -4.63 6.87
C PHE A 48 -1.16 -5.83 7.61
N PHE A 49 -2.19 -5.62 8.44
CA PHE A 49 -2.90 -6.71 9.10
C PHE A 49 -3.52 -7.68 8.08
N PHE A 50 -4.25 -7.17 7.09
CA PHE A 50 -4.88 -8.02 6.08
C PHE A 50 -3.89 -8.66 5.11
N ILE A 51 -2.78 -8.00 4.77
CA ILE A 51 -1.68 -8.62 4.01
C ILE A 51 -1.09 -9.79 4.81
N GLY A 52 -0.78 -9.58 6.10
CA GLY A 52 -0.25 -10.61 6.98
C GLY A 52 -1.22 -11.78 7.13
N PHE A 53 -2.51 -11.50 7.36
CA PHE A 53 -3.55 -12.51 7.46
C PHE A 53 -3.69 -13.32 6.15
N THR A 54 -3.66 -12.66 4.99
CA THR A 54 -3.70 -13.34 3.69
C THR A 54 -2.50 -14.27 3.52
N GLY A 55 -1.30 -13.86 3.97
CA GLY A 55 -0.11 -14.72 3.99
C GLY A 55 -0.31 -16.01 4.81
N LEU A 56 -0.97 -15.92 5.98
CA LEU A 56 -1.30 -17.10 6.80
C LEU A 56 -2.27 -18.05 6.08
N VAL A 57 -3.28 -17.51 5.38
CA VAL A 57 -4.22 -18.32 4.59
C VAL A 57 -3.50 -19.06 3.47
N VAL A 58 -2.59 -18.39 2.75
CA VAL A 58 -1.78 -19.01 1.68
C VAL A 58 -0.87 -20.11 2.24
N LEU A 59 -0.24 -19.89 3.39
CA LEU A 59 0.57 -20.90 4.07
C LEU A 59 -0.26 -22.14 4.45
N TRP A 60 -1.46 -21.94 4.99
CA TRP A 60 -2.38 -23.03 5.29
C TRP A 60 -2.78 -23.81 4.03
N GLN A 61 -3.14 -23.11 2.95
CA GLN A 61 -3.44 -23.76 1.66
C GLN A 61 -2.25 -24.58 1.15
N ARG A 62 -1.03 -24.05 1.25
CA ARG A 62 0.19 -24.71 0.79
C ARG A 62 0.52 -26.01 1.53
N TYR A 63 0.16 -26.09 2.81
CA TYR A 63 0.45 -27.26 3.65
C TYR A 63 -0.68 -28.30 3.59
N TYR A 64 -1.95 -27.88 3.59
CA TYR A 64 -3.08 -28.78 3.76
C TYR A 64 -3.97 -28.98 2.52
N VAL A 65 -3.92 -28.07 1.54
CA VAL A 65 -4.85 -28.07 0.41
C VAL A 65 -4.17 -28.43 -0.91
N TYR A 66 -3.00 -27.83 -1.20
CA TYR A 66 -2.35 -28.04 -2.48
C TYR A 66 -1.65 -29.41 -2.57
N PRO A 67 -1.82 -30.14 -3.69
CA PRO A 67 -1.12 -31.38 -3.92
C PRO A 67 0.39 -31.16 -4.07
N PRO A 68 1.22 -32.22 -4.01
CA PRO A 68 2.62 -32.12 -4.35
C PRO A 68 2.79 -31.57 -5.78
N HIS A 69 3.83 -30.77 -5.97
CA HIS A 69 4.20 -30.29 -7.29
C HIS A 69 4.50 -31.47 -8.24
N PRO A 70 4.27 -31.31 -9.56
CA PRO A 70 4.62 -32.35 -10.52
C PRO A 70 6.14 -32.57 -10.55
N ARG A 71 6.55 -33.82 -10.80
CA ARG A 71 7.96 -34.25 -10.93
C ARG A 71 8.79 -33.39 -11.90
N THR A 72 8.14 -32.75 -12.86
CA THR A 72 8.81 -31.86 -13.82
C THR A 72 9.40 -30.60 -13.19
N LEU A 73 9.04 -30.30 -11.95
CA LEU A 73 9.57 -29.19 -11.16
C LEU A 73 10.67 -29.63 -10.19
N ASP A 74 11.07 -30.91 -10.19
CA ASP A 74 12.23 -31.38 -9.44
C ASP A 74 13.53 -30.83 -10.06
N ASP A 75 14.53 -30.54 -9.23
CA ASP A 75 15.77 -29.88 -9.65
C ASP A 75 16.49 -30.63 -10.79
N GLU A 76 16.54 -31.96 -10.72
CA GLU A 76 17.16 -32.80 -11.76
C GLU A 76 16.41 -32.67 -13.10
N TRP A 77 15.08 -32.70 -13.06
CA TRP A 77 14.27 -32.57 -14.27
C TRP A 77 14.38 -31.17 -14.87
N GLN A 78 14.39 -30.14 -14.02
CA GLN A 78 14.61 -28.76 -14.46
C GLN A 78 15.98 -28.60 -15.13
N ALA A 79 17.05 -29.19 -14.58
CA ALA A 79 18.38 -29.16 -15.17
C ALA A 79 18.42 -29.87 -16.54
N MET A 80 17.81 -31.06 -16.65
CA MET A 80 17.69 -31.77 -17.92
C MET A 80 16.88 -30.97 -18.96
N GLN A 81 15.79 -30.33 -18.52
CA GLN A 81 14.94 -29.50 -19.37
C GLN A 81 15.68 -28.26 -19.86
N VAL A 82 16.43 -27.56 -18.98
CA VAL A 82 17.29 -26.42 -19.33
C VAL A 82 18.33 -26.83 -20.38
N LYS A 83 19.05 -27.94 -20.14
CA LYS A 83 20.03 -28.46 -21.11
C LYS A 83 19.39 -28.75 -22.46
N ARG A 84 18.21 -29.38 -22.47
CA ARG A 84 17.45 -29.63 -23.70
C ARG A 84 17.06 -28.33 -24.41
N MET A 85 16.59 -27.32 -23.67
CA MET A 85 16.22 -26.01 -24.24
C MET A 85 17.42 -25.31 -24.88
N LEU A 86 18.59 -25.36 -24.24
CA LEU A 86 19.84 -24.82 -24.81
C LEU A 86 20.27 -25.59 -26.06
N ASN A 87 20.21 -26.92 -26.03
CA ASN A 87 20.51 -27.75 -27.20
C ASN A 87 19.59 -27.43 -28.39
N MET A 88 18.32 -27.13 -28.12
CA MET A 88 17.35 -26.72 -29.14
C MET A 88 17.43 -25.23 -29.51
N ARG A 89 18.37 -24.46 -28.91
CA ARG A 89 18.54 -23.01 -29.14
C ARG A 89 17.25 -22.23 -28.93
N VAL A 90 16.48 -22.54 -27.87
CA VAL A 90 15.23 -21.84 -27.55
C VAL A 90 15.49 -20.34 -27.33
N ASN A 91 14.83 -19.50 -28.13
CA ASN A 91 14.95 -18.04 -28.12
C ASN A 91 16.43 -17.55 -28.15
N PRO A 92 17.11 -17.73 -29.29
CA PRO A 92 18.56 -17.59 -29.38
C PRO A 92 19.07 -16.18 -29.68
N VAL A 93 18.20 -15.21 -29.98
CA VAL A 93 18.62 -13.85 -30.36
C VAL A 93 18.73 -12.94 -29.14
N GLU A 94 17.68 -12.88 -28.31
CA GLU A 94 17.63 -11.96 -27.15
C GLU A 94 17.23 -12.66 -25.84
N GLY A 95 16.63 -13.85 -25.94
CA GLY A 95 16.03 -14.54 -24.82
C GLY A 95 16.94 -15.58 -24.18
N PHE A 96 16.36 -16.74 -23.89
CA PHE A 96 16.94 -17.78 -23.05
C PHE A 96 18.32 -18.25 -23.54
N SER A 97 18.39 -18.78 -24.76
CA SER A 97 19.64 -19.32 -25.30
C SER A 97 20.67 -18.26 -25.66
N ALA A 98 20.27 -17.01 -25.87
CA ALA A 98 21.20 -15.90 -26.12
C ALA A 98 22.08 -15.59 -24.89
N LYS A 99 21.65 -16.00 -23.69
CA LYS A 99 22.32 -15.74 -22.42
C LYS A 99 23.25 -16.87 -21.97
N TRP A 100 23.47 -17.87 -22.81
CA TRP A 100 24.34 -19.01 -22.54
C TRP A 100 25.56 -18.97 -23.46
N ASP A 101 26.75 -19.03 -22.89
CA ASP A 101 28.01 -19.16 -23.63
C ASP A 101 28.23 -20.63 -23.98
N TYR A 102 27.94 -20.98 -25.24
CA TYR A 102 28.10 -22.35 -25.74
C TYR A 102 29.57 -22.78 -25.88
N GLU A 103 30.51 -21.84 -25.97
CA GLU A 103 31.93 -22.17 -26.07
C GLU A 103 32.49 -22.53 -24.69
N LYS A 104 32.03 -21.84 -23.65
CA LYS A 104 32.47 -22.06 -22.26
C LYS A 104 31.58 -23.00 -21.47
N GLY A 105 30.37 -23.29 -21.95
CA GLY A 105 29.38 -24.12 -21.27
C GLY A 105 28.88 -23.50 -19.96
N GLN A 106 28.68 -22.18 -19.93
CA GLN A 106 28.18 -21.43 -18.78
C GLN A 106 27.28 -20.24 -19.15
#